data_AF-A0A2S8PYI7-F1
#
_entry.id   AF-A0A2S8PYI7-F1
#
_cell.length_a   1.000
_cell.length_b   1.000
_cell.length_c   1.000
_cell.angle_alpha   90.00
_cell.angle_beta   90.00
_cell.angle_gamma   90.00
#
_symmetry.space_group_name_H-M   'P 1'
#
loop_
_entity.id
_entity.type
_entity.pdbx_description
1 polymer ?
#
loop_
_entity_poly.entity_id
_entity_poly.type
_entity_poly.pdbx_seq_one_letter_code
_entity_poly.pdbx_strand_id
1 'polypeptide(L)'
;MPISEFKSNLKTVGQVTFTVILTSLLLIWLNHRSLDRFWQQEYHQQSLWATLQGHPFWDFGDNLEQGVLAAGEAFILHTTGNNSGNHQQTSQEADITLPADFQIGLKLLSGYPSPVTNLPATFPELLQKSSHTHPVNSPIPHDLRNNISPSAVIGKTNVTLAAKDKVLFAGDSMMQGIAPHLKRRLYRDYSISSINLSKQSTGLAYPNFFNWPETINKTLEANRDIKLVVIFLGPNDPWDMPTKHGNIYLKFASPDWENLYRQRIDMILTETRSHGADIIWVGPPNMRQKKLSTSMEYLRSLYRSEVTKAGEIYVSVNDIFKYHANDYSDYIGDNSNKIKLRSGDGIHFSLKGQQAISDNIFSLIKFIQEPAKQNGTKQNENS
;
A
#
# COMPACT_ATOMS: atom_id res chain seq x y z
N MET A 1 7.20 12.05 66.60
CA MET A 1 6.94 12.15 65.14
C MET A 1 6.41 10.80 64.67
N PRO A 2 5.25 10.72 63.99
CA PRO A 2 4.58 9.45 63.76
C PRO A 2 5.27 8.67 62.63
N ILE A 3 5.73 7.46 62.93
CA ILE A 3 6.43 6.55 62.02
C ILE A 3 5.41 5.70 61.21
N SER A 4 4.12 5.77 61.55
CA SER A 4 3.04 4.97 60.95
C SER A 4 2.72 5.37 59.51
N GLU A 5 2.76 6.67 59.18
CA GLU A 5 2.47 7.12 57.82
C GLU A 5 3.61 6.79 56.85
N PHE A 6 4.86 6.76 57.32
CA PHE A 6 6.01 6.48 56.48
C PHE A 6 5.95 5.06 55.87
N LYS A 7 5.61 4.03 56.67
CA LYS A 7 5.49 2.65 56.16
C LYS A 7 4.33 2.49 55.17
N SER A 8 3.19 3.14 55.44
CA SER A 8 2.03 3.11 54.55
C SER A 8 2.31 3.82 53.23
N ASN A 9 2.94 5.00 53.29
CA ASN A 9 3.33 5.77 52.12
C ASN A 9 4.40 5.05 51.31
N LEU A 10 5.40 4.43 51.95
CA LEU A 10 6.42 3.64 51.27
C LEU A 10 5.83 2.44 50.53
N LYS A 11 4.85 1.74 51.14
CA LYS A 11 4.12 0.65 50.48
C LYS A 11 3.34 1.16 49.27
N THR A 12 2.63 2.28 49.41
CA THR A 12 1.84 2.88 48.33
C THR A 12 2.72 3.35 47.17
N VAL A 13 3.83 4.03 47.47
CA VAL A 13 4.82 4.44 46.47
C VAL A 13 5.42 3.22 45.77
N GLY A 14 5.74 2.16 46.52
CA GLY A 14 6.20 0.89 45.94
C GLY A 14 5.19 0.28 44.99
N GLN A 15 3.91 0.25 45.36
CA GLN A 15 2.82 -0.26 44.52
C GLN A 15 2.64 0.57 43.25
N VAL A 16 2.58 1.90 43.36
CA VAL A 16 2.44 2.79 42.21
C VAL A 16 3.63 2.66 41.26
N THR A 17 4.85 2.63 41.81
CA THR A 17 6.07 2.46 41.00
C THR A 17 6.07 1.13 40.27
N PHE A 18 5.70 0.04 40.96
CA PHE A 18 5.57 -1.28 40.35
C PHE A 18 4.53 -1.29 39.23
N THR A 19 3.36 -0.69 39.45
CA THR A 19 2.31 -0.59 38.44
C THR A 19 2.79 0.16 37.21
N VAL A 20 3.44 1.32 37.38
CA VAL A 20 3.94 2.13 36.26
C VAL A 20 5.02 1.40 35.46
N ILE A 21 5.94 0.70 36.14
CA ILE A 21 6.98 -0.09 35.47
C ILE A 21 6.33 -1.24 34.69
N LEU A 22 5.43 -1.99 35.31
CA LEU A 22 4.76 -3.12 34.68
C LEU A 22 3.95 -2.69 33.46
N THR A 23 3.18 -1.61 33.54
CA THR A 23 2.40 -1.10 32.41
C THR A 23 3.30 -0.58 31.29
N SER A 24 4.40 0.09 31.62
CA SER A 24 5.37 0.57 30.63
C SER A 24 6.02 -0.60 29.89
N LEU A 25 6.44 -1.64 30.62
CA LEU A 25 7.00 -2.86 30.02
C LEU A 25 5.97 -3.58 29.13
N LEU A 26 4.71 -3.65 29.56
CA LEU A 26 3.63 -4.24 28.77
C LEU A 26 3.39 -3.44 27.49
N LEU A 27 3.40 -2.09 27.56
CA LEU A 27 3.22 -1.23 26.39
C LEU A 27 4.38 -1.36 25.41
N ILE A 28 5.61 -1.43 25.90
CA ILE A 28 6.79 -1.70 25.07
C ILE A 28 6.67 -3.07 24.42
N TRP A 29 6.31 -4.10 25.19
CA TRP A 29 6.15 -5.46 24.68
C TRP A 29 5.04 -5.57 23.64
N LEU A 30 3.91 -4.88 23.83
CA LEU A 30 2.80 -4.85 22.86
C LEU A 30 3.18 -4.07 21.59
N ASN A 31 3.81 -2.91 21.73
CA ASN A 31 4.07 -1.97 20.63
C ASN A 31 5.53 -1.98 20.13
N HIS A 32 6.28 -3.05 20.41
CA HIS A 32 7.73 -3.06 20.17
C HIS A 32 8.09 -2.83 18.70
N ARG A 33 7.25 -3.28 17.76
CA ARG A 33 7.46 -3.09 16.32
C ARG A 33 7.33 -1.63 15.89
N SER A 34 6.38 -0.90 16.47
CA SER A 34 6.22 0.54 16.24
C SER A 34 7.39 1.30 16.87
N LEU A 35 7.84 0.89 18.05
CA LEU A 35 8.99 1.46 18.73
C LEU A 35 10.31 1.16 17.98
N ASP A 36 10.44 -0.03 17.39
CA ASP A 36 11.55 -0.43 16.51
C ASP A 36 11.64 0.47 15.29
N ARG A 37 10.51 0.70 14.62
CA ARG A 37 10.45 1.58 13.45
C ARG A 37 10.82 3.00 13.81
N PHE A 38 10.29 3.53 14.91
CA PHE A 38 10.68 4.84 15.42
C PHE A 38 12.17 4.90 15.74
N TRP A 39 12.72 3.89 16.41
CA TRP A 39 14.12 3.86 16.80
C TRP A 39 15.07 3.82 15.59
N GLN A 40 14.73 2.99 14.60
CA GLN A 40 15.48 2.92 13.34
C GLN A 40 15.38 4.23 12.55
N GLN A 41 14.25 4.93 12.64
CA GLN A 41 14.02 6.21 11.98
C GLN A 41 14.78 7.36 12.66
N GLU A 42 14.79 7.41 14.00
CA GLU A 42 15.40 8.49 14.78
C GLU A 42 16.92 8.31 14.96
N TYR A 43 17.35 7.08 15.24
CA TYR A 43 18.73 6.79 15.64
C TYR A 43 19.54 6.02 14.60
N HIS A 44 18.91 5.57 13.50
CA HIS A 44 19.57 4.85 12.39
C HIS A 44 20.39 3.63 12.82
N GLN A 45 20.00 3.02 13.94
CA GLN A 45 20.63 1.84 14.50
C GLN A 45 19.55 0.82 14.85
N GLN A 46 19.95 -0.44 15.02
CA GLN A 46 19.06 -1.44 15.59
C GLN A 46 18.62 -0.97 16.98
N SER A 47 17.38 -1.25 17.33
CA SER A 47 16.89 -0.97 18.67
C SER A 47 17.62 -1.82 19.69
N LEU A 48 17.65 -1.35 20.93
CA LEU A 48 18.28 -2.08 22.04
C LEU A 48 17.63 -3.45 22.29
N TRP A 49 16.39 -3.64 21.83
CA TRP A 49 15.62 -4.88 21.95
C TRP A 49 15.55 -5.68 20.64
N ALA A 50 16.32 -5.32 19.61
CA ALA A 50 16.37 -6.07 18.35
C ALA A 50 16.83 -7.53 18.55
N THR A 51 17.64 -7.79 19.58
CA THR A 51 18.09 -9.15 19.96
C THR A 51 16.97 -10.05 20.48
N LEU A 52 15.83 -9.47 20.87
CA LEU A 52 14.64 -10.21 21.32
C LEU A 52 13.73 -10.62 20.16
N GLN A 53 13.94 -10.07 18.97
CA GLN A 53 13.16 -10.43 17.78
C GLN A 53 13.41 -11.90 17.39
N GLY A 54 12.33 -12.64 17.13
CA GLY A 54 12.38 -14.08 16.87
C GLY A 54 12.24 -14.94 18.13
N HIS A 55 12.16 -14.33 19.32
CA HIS A 55 11.81 -15.05 20.54
C HIS A 55 10.27 -15.21 20.62
N PRO A 56 9.72 -16.42 20.78
CA PRO A 56 8.27 -16.65 20.70
C PRO A 56 7.42 -15.77 21.62
N PHE A 57 7.91 -15.51 22.85
CA PHE A 57 7.22 -14.64 23.80
C PHE A 57 7.24 -13.17 23.39
N TRP A 58 8.30 -12.70 22.73
CA TRP A 58 8.41 -11.32 22.26
C TRP A 58 7.49 -11.10 21.05
N ASP A 59 7.54 -12.01 20.08
CA ASP A 59 6.74 -11.96 18.86
C ASP A 59 5.24 -12.15 19.15
N PHE A 60 4.87 -12.84 20.23
CA PHE A 60 3.48 -12.97 20.66
C PHE A 60 2.81 -11.61 20.91
N GLY A 61 3.55 -10.60 21.39
CA GLY A 61 3.01 -9.25 21.59
C GLY A 61 2.57 -8.59 20.28
N ASP A 62 3.38 -8.68 19.22
CA ASP A 62 3.06 -8.16 17.88
C ASP A 62 1.89 -8.92 17.26
N ASN A 63 1.87 -10.25 17.41
CA ASN A 63 0.77 -11.08 16.93
C ASN A 63 -0.56 -10.74 17.63
N LEU A 64 -0.53 -10.41 18.92
CA LEU A 64 -1.71 -9.98 19.66
C LEU A 64 -2.21 -8.62 19.18
N GLU A 65 -1.32 -7.64 18.98
CA GLU A 65 -1.68 -6.32 18.43
C GLU A 65 -2.32 -6.46 17.04
N GLN A 66 -1.70 -7.22 16.14
CA GLN A 66 -2.22 -7.47 14.80
C GLN A 66 -3.55 -8.24 14.82
N GLY A 67 -3.67 -9.23 15.72
CA GLY A 67 -4.91 -9.98 15.91
C GLY A 67 -6.06 -9.10 16.37
N VAL A 68 -5.81 -8.16 17.29
CA VAL A 68 -6.83 -7.20 17.77
C VAL A 68 -7.22 -6.23 16.65
N LEU A 69 -6.27 -5.74 15.86
CA LEU A 69 -6.55 -4.88 14.72
C LEU A 69 -7.39 -5.61 13.65
N ALA A 70 -6.98 -6.83 13.28
CA ALA A 70 -7.70 -7.66 12.31
C ALA A 70 -9.10 -8.05 12.81
N ALA A 71 -9.25 -8.38 14.09
CA ALA A 71 -10.54 -8.67 14.70
C ALA A 71 -11.45 -7.43 14.72
N GLY A 72 -10.88 -6.25 14.99
CA GLY A 72 -11.58 -4.97 14.88
C GLY A 72 -12.08 -4.72 13.46
N GLU A 73 -11.24 -4.92 12.45
CA GLU A 73 -11.63 -4.81 11.04
C GLU A 73 -12.75 -5.79 10.67
N ALA A 74 -12.65 -7.05 11.12
CA ALA A 74 -13.67 -8.07 10.88
C ALA A 74 -14.99 -7.76 11.60
N PHE A 75 -14.95 -7.25 12.84
CA PHE A 75 -16.12 -6.84 13.61
C PHE A 75 -16.83 -5.64 12.96
N ILE A 76 -16.07 -4.64 12.50
CA ILE A 76 -16.62 -3.51 11.75
C ILE A 76 -17.25 -4.01 10.45
N LEU A 77 -16.62 -4.96 9.76
CA LEU A 77 -17.17 -5.56 8.54
C LEU A 77 -18.48 -6.32 8.81
N HIS A 78 -18.58 -7.03 9.93
CA HIS A 78 -19.79 -7.76 10.35
C HIS A 78 -20.93 -6.81 10.76
N THR A 79 -20.63 -5.79 11.56
CA THR A 79 -21.64 -4.82 12.06
C THR A 79 -22.12 -3.85 11.00
N THR A 80 -21.26 -3.50 10.04
CA THR A 80 -21.64 -2.62 8.90
C THR A 80 -22.32 -3.41 7.77
N GLY A 81 -22.19 -4.75 7.76
CA GLY A 81 -22.77 -5.64 6.75
C GLY A 81 -24.26 -5.96 6.91
N ASN A 82 -24.90 -5.54 8.01
CA ASN A 82 -26.23 -6.09 8.39
C ASN A 82 -27.45 -5.20 8.07
N ASN A 83 -27.37 -4.31 7.07
CA ASN A 83 -28.52 -3.55 6.58
C ASN A 83 -28.92 -3.93 5.14
N SER A 84 -29.04 -5.22 4.86
CA SER A 84 -29.74 -5.71 3.67
C SER A 84 -30.29 -7.12 3.90
N GLY A 85 -31.60 -7.18 4.20
CA GLY A 85 -32.55 -8.19 3.70
C GLY A 85 -32.32 -9.67 4.03
N ASN A 86 -33.15 -10.18 4.94
CA ASN A 86 -33.63 -11.56 5.09
C ASN A 86 -33.12 -12.60 4.07
N HIS A 87 -32.30 -13.54 4.55
CA HIS A 87 -32.45 -14.95 4.22
C HIS A 87 -32.17 -15.80 5.47
N GLN A 88 -33.20 -16.53 5.91
CA GLN A 88 -33.03 -17.70 6.77
C GLN A 88 -32.18 -18.71 6.02
N GLN A 89 -31.04 -19.11 6.60
CA GLN A 89 -30.39 -20.35 6.19
C GLN A 89 -29.83 -21.06 7.43
N THR A 90 -30.49 -22.18 7.69
CA THR A 90 -30.18 -23.35 8.51
C THR A 90 -28.74 -23.50 8.97
N SER A 91 -28.58 -23.68 10.28
CA SER A 91 -27.36 -24.17 10.92
C SER A 91 -26.98 -25.53 10.34
N GLN A 92 -25.91 -25.57 9.54
CA GLN A 92 -25.11 -26.76 9.33
C GLN A 92 -23.72 -26.48 9.89
N GLU A 93 -23.28 -27.33 10.83
CA GLU A 93 -21.90 -27.47 11.26
C GLU A 93 -21.02 -27.70 10.02
N ALA A 94 -20.43 -26.63 9.51
CA ALA A 94 -19.36 -26.72 8.54
C ALA A 94 -18.07 -26.92 9.34
N ASP A 95 -17.57 -28.15 9.33
CA ASP A 95 -16.21 -28.51 9.72
C ASP A 95 -15.23 -27.61 8.94
N ILE A 96 -14.70 -26.57 9.61
CA ILE A 96 -13.79 -25.61 9.00
C ILE A 96 -12.45 -26.31 8.84
N THR A 97 -12.23 -26.93 7.68
CA THR A 97 -10.91 -27.43 7.31
C THR A 97 -10.02 -26.23 7.03
N LEU A 98 -9.22 -25.86 8.04
CA LEU A 98 -8.25 -24.78 7.97
C LEU A 98 -7.18 -25.07 6.91
N PRO A 99 -6.76 -24.06 6.12
CA PRO A 99 -5.65 -24.17 5.17
C PRO A 99 -4.38 -24.74 5.82
N ALA A 100 -3.59 -25.52 5.07
CA ALA A 100 -2.42 -26.23 5.61
C ALA A 100 -1.38 -25.28 6.26
N ASP A 101 -1.27 -24.07 5.75
CA ASP A 101 -0.48 -22.96 6.29
C ASP A 101 -0.99 -22.42 7.63
N PHE A 102 -2.29 -22.55 7.91
CA PHE A 102 -2.89 -22.16 9.19
C PHE A 102 -2.70 -23.23 10.28
N GLN A 103 -2.63 -24.52 9.89
CA GLN A 103 -2.32 -25.60 10.84
C GLN A 103 -0.87 -25.58 11.33
N ILE A 104 0.05 -24.96 10.58
CA ILE A 104 1.45 -24.77 10.98
C ILE A 104 1.53 -23.82 12.20
N GLY A 105 0.69 -22.78 12.23
CA GLY A 105 0.60 -21.86 13.37
C GLY A 105 0.05 -22.51 14.65
N LEU A 106 -0.93 -23.41 14.52
CA LEU A 106 -1.53 -24.13 15.65
C LEU A 106 -0.64 -25.26 16.20
N LYS A 107 0.23 -25.87 15.37
CA LYS A 107 1.19 -26.90 15.81
C LYS A 107 2.37 -26.36 16.62
N LEU A 108 2.58 -25.03 16.65
CA LEU A 108 3.61 -24.40 17.48
C LEU A 108 3.23 -24.32 18.97
N LEU A 109 1.94 -24.44 19.29
CA LEU A 109 1.39 -24.36 20.66
C LEU A 109 1.62 -25.63 21.50
N SER A 110 1.94 -26.76 20.86
CA SER A 110 2.17 -28.06 21.51
C SER A 110 3.64 -28.45 21.42
N GLY A 111 4.50 -27.69 22.11
CA GLY A 111 5.95 -27.81 22.02
C GLY A 111 6.49 -29.23 22.30
N TYR A 112 7.61 -29.56 21.63
CA TYR A 112 8.78 -30.34 22.08
C TYR A 112 9.67 -30.73 20.85
N PRO A 113 10.81 -31.44 20.98
CA PRO A 113 12.17 -30.88 20.93
C PRO A 113 13.04 -31.44 19.77
N SER A 114 14.05 -30.67 19.33
CA SER A 114 15.25 -31.16 18.58
C SER A 114 15.07 -31.74 17.15
N PRO A 115 16.16 -31.93 16.38
CA PRO A 115 17.24 -30.99 16.07
C PRO A 115 17.31 -30.68 14.56
N VAL A 116 18.02 -29.60 14.22
CA VAL A 116 18.35 -29.21 12.85
C VAL A 116 19.31 -30.24 12.23
N THR A 117 18.95 -30.84 11.11
CA THR A 117 19.92 -31.45 10.19
C THR A 117 19.48 -31.35 8.73
N ASN A 118 20.41 -30.81 7.94
CA ASN A 118 20.62 -30.99 6.50
C ASN A 118 19.89 -30.06 5.52
N LEU A 119 20.49 -28.87 5.28
CA LEU A 119 20.64 -28.36 3.91
C LEU A 119 22.12 -28.42 3.51
N PRO A 120 22.46 -28.94 2.31
CA PRO A 120 23.82 -28.91 1.79
C PRO A 120 24.02 -27.61 1.02
N ALA A 121 24.63 -26.62 1.66
CA ALA A 121 25.43 -25.58 1.01
C ALA A 121 26.02 -24.67 2.09
N THR A 122 27.34 -24.68 2.23
CA THR A 122 28.03 -23.69 3.04
C THR A 122 28.17 -22.40 2.23
N PHE A 123 27.88 -21.27 2.90
CA PHE A 123 27.94 -19.90 2.39
C PHE A 123 29.24 -19.46 1.65
N PRO A 124 30.41 -20.14 1.74
CA PRO A 124 31.57 -19.80 0.92
C PRO A 124 31.45 -20.17 -0.58
N GLU A 125 30.50 -21.02 -0.99
CA GLU A 125 30.37 -21.47 -2.39
C GLU A 125 29.64 -20.47 -3.31
N LEU A 126 28.90 -19.50 -2.73
CA LEU A 126 28.16 -18.48 -3.48
C LEU A 126 29.02 -17.26 -3.88
N LEU A 127 30.30 -17.24 -3.54
CA LEU A 127 31.21 -16.10 -3.79
C LEU A 127 32.12 -16.28 -5.02
N GLN A 128 32.07 -17.40 -5.73
CA GLN A 128 32.83 -17.56 -6.97
C GLN A 128 31.98 -17.21 -8.19
N LYS A 129 31.92 -15.91 -8.51
CA LYS A 129 31.45 -15.45 -9.83
C LYS A 129 32.66 -15.25 -10.74
N SER A 130 32.77 -16.12 -11.73
CA SER A 130 33.71 -16.08 -12.84
C SER A 130 33.69 -14.72 -13.55
N SER A 131 34.88 -14.14 -13.71
CA SER A 131 35.12 -12.96 -14.54
C SER A 131 35.16 -13.38 -16.01
N HIS A 132 34.18 -12.93 -16.80
CA HIS A 132 34.30 -12.91 -18.25
C HIS A 132 34.23 -11.46 -18.73
N THR A 133 35.39 -10.91 -19.03
CA THR A 133 35.61 -9.69 -19.79
C THR A 133 35.52 -10.00 -21.28
N HIS A 134 34.63 -9.30 -21.99
CA HIS A 134 34.73 -9.13 -23.44
C HIS A 134 34.79 -7.62 -23.75
N PRO A 135 35.77 -7.15 -24.54
CA PRO A 135 35.83 -5.75 -24.95
C PRO A 135 34.99 -5.57 -26.22
N VAL A 136 34.05 -4.61 -26.23
CA VAL A 136 33.39 -4.16 -27.46
C VAL A 136 33.90 -2.76 -27.77
N ASN A 137 34.94 -2.71 -28.61
CA ASN A 137 35.30 -1.54 -29.40
C ASN A 137 34.68 -1.72 -30.79
N SER A 138 33.69 -0.90 -31.13
CA SER A 138 33.44 -0.43 -32.51
C SER A 138 32.53 0.80 -32.48
N PRO A 139 32.78 1.82 -33.33
CA PRO A 139 32.08 3.10 -33.29
C PRO A 139 30.77 3.03 -34.10
N ILE A 140 29.67 3.49 -33.51
CA ILE A 140 28.40 3.71 -34.23
C ILE A 140 28.38 5.16 -34.75
N PRO A 141 28.03 5.40 -36.03
CA PRO A 141 28.02 6.74 -36.62
C PRO A 141 27.06 7.69 -35.92
N HIS A 142 27.57 8.85 -35.52
CA HIS A 142 26.79 10.01 -35.14
C HIS A 142 26.20 10.67 -36.39
N ASP A 143 25.07 10.16 -36.89
CA ASP A 143 24.12 10.97 -37.67
C ASP A 143 22.85 10.18 -37.92
N LEU A 144 21.85 10.38 -37.06
CA LEU A 144 20.41 10.16 -37.31
C LEU A 144 19.58 10.73 -36.13
N ARG A 145 20.06 11.81 -35.50
CA ARG A 145 19.25 12.64 -34.60
C ARG A 145 18.87 13.90 -35.36
N ASN A 146 17.84 13.81 -36.20
CA ASN A 146 16.97 14.94 -36.52
C ASN A 146 15.77 14.42 -37.33
N ASN A 147 14.58 14.93 -36.97
CA ASN A 147 13.27 14.70 -37.59
C ASN A 147 12.44 13.50 -37.13
N ILE A 148 12.22 13.39 -35.82
CA ILE A 148 10.92 12.91 -35.33
C ILE A 148 10.28 14.06 -34.58
N SER A 149 9.38 14.78 -35.25
CA SER A 149 8.41 15.65 -34.55
C SER A 149 7.73 14.81 -33.48
N PRO A 150 7.65 15.24 -32.21
CA PRO A 150 6.98 14.45 -31.18
C PRO A 150 5.54 14.24 -31.63
N SER A 151 5.17 13.00 -31.95
CA SER A 151 3.75 12.63 -32.10
C SER A 151 3.07 13.07 -30.81
N ALA A 152 2.11 14.00 -30.91
CA ALA A 152 1.41 14.50 -29.75
C ALA A 152 0.76 13.31 -29.02
N VAL A 153 1.21 13.05 -27.79
CA VAL A 153 0.66 11.96 -26.98
C VAL A 153 -0.80 12.31 -26.69
N ILE A 154 -1.73 11.57 -27.27
CA ILE A 154 -3.16 11.74 -27.00
C ILE A 154 -3.43 11.20 -25.59
N GLY A 155 -3.83 12.09 -24.68
CA GLY A 155 -4.15 11.71 -23.30
C GLY A 155 -5.38 10.81 -23.24
N LYS A 156 -5.28 9.72 -22.49
CA LYS A 156 -6.41 8.84 -22.19
C LYS A 156 -7.41 9.56 -21.30
N THR A 157 -8.70 9.31 -21.56
CA THR A 157 -9.79 9.76 -20.69
C THR A 157 -10.45 8.60 -19.95
N ASN A 158 -10.27 7.37 -20.45
CA ASN A 158 -10.82 6.16 -19.88
C ASN A 158 -9.86 4.99 -20.14
N VAL A 159 -9.96 3.96 -19.31
CA VAL A 159 -9.30 2.65 -19.48
C VAL A 159 -10.34 1.64 -19.94
N THR A 160 -9.98 0.70 -20.80
CA THR A 160 -10.88 -0.38 -21.22
C THR A 160 -10.43 -1.72 -20.65
N LEU A 161 -11.34 -2.42 -19.98
CA LEU A 161 -11.11 -3.74 -19.41
C LEU A 161 -12.13 -4.77 -19.93
N ALA A 162 -11.67 -5.99 -20.16
CA ALA A 162 -12.49 -7.18 -20.37
C ALA A 162 -12.52 -8.05 -19.11
N ALA A 163 -13.46 -9.00 -19.03
CA ALA A 163 -13.65 -9.86 -17.85
C ALA A 163 -12.41 -10.69 -17.48
N LYS A 164 -11.56 -11.03 -18.46
CA LYS A 164 -10.30 -11.77 -18.25
C LYS A 164 -9.15 -10.93 -17.71
N ASP A 165 -9.30 -9.59 -17.74
CA ASP A 165 -8.22 -8.70 -17.33
C ASP A 165 -8.18 -8.57 -15.80
N LYS A 166 -7.04 -8.08 -15.29
CA LYS A 166 -6.82 -7.79 -13.88
C LYS A 166 -6.46 -6.34 -13.64
N VAL A 167 -6.74 -5.89 -12.42
CA VAL A 167 -6.33 -4.58 -11.90
C VAL A 167 -5.29 -4.76 -10.80
N LEU A 168 -4.21 -3.99 -10.85
CA LEU A 168 -3.21 -3.89 -9.78
C LEU A 168 -3.42 -2.59 -9.00
N PHE A 169 -3.52 -2.71 -7.67
CA PHE A 169 -3.53 -1.58 -6.75
C PHE A 169 -2.17 -1.45 -6.07
N ALA A 170 -1.49 -0.33 -6.29
CA ALA A 170 -0.19 0.00 -5.72
C ALA A 170 -0.28 1.32 -4.94
N GLY A 171 0.31 1.39 -3.75
CA GLY A 171 0.24 2.60 -2.95
C GLY A 171 0.40 2.41 -1.45
N ASP A 172 0.24 3.50 -0.72
CA ASP A 172 0.44 3.53 0.74
C ASP A 172 -0.87 3.32 1.51
N SER A 173 -0.97 3.88 2.72
CA SER A 173 -2.18 3.82 3.55
C SER A 173 -3.41 4.45 2.86
N MET A 174 -3.22 5.39 1.92
CA MET A 174 -4.32 5.95 1.13
C MET A 174 -4.90 4.90 0.17
N MET A 175 -4.03 4.13 -0.50
CA MET A 175 -4.48 3.03 -1.36
C MET A 175 -5.17 1.93 -0.55
N GLN A 176 -4.66 1.60 0.64
CA GLN A 176 -5.31 0.62 1.53
C GLN A 176 -6.76 1.00 1.84
N GLY A 177 -7.05 2.29 1.96
CA GLY A 177 -8.41 2.78 2.17
C GLY A 177 -9.35 2.56 0.99
N ILE A 178 -8.87 2.60 -0.27
CA ILE A 178 -9.74 2.58 -1.47
C ILE A 178 -9.73 1.26 -2.23
N ALA A 179 -8.61 0.54 -2.24
CA ALA A 179 -8.44 -0.69 -3.01
C ALA A 179 -9.50 -1.77 -2.68
N PRO A 180 -9.90 -1.99 -1.40
CA PRO A 180 -10.93 -2.98 -1.08
C PRO A 180 -12.29 -2.68 -1.74
N HIS A 181 -12.67 -1.41 -1.87
CA HIS A 181 -13.95 -1.01 -2.48
C HIS A 181 -13.94 -1.25 -3.99
N LEU A 182 -12.86 -0.82 -4.66
CA LEU A 182 -12.68 -1.03 -6.10
C LEU A 182 -12.59 -2.52 -6.43
N LYS A 183 -11.75 -3.29 -5.71
CA LYS A 183 -11.61 -4.73 -5.89
C LYS A 183 -12.95 -5.46 -5.76
N ARG A 184 -13.71 -5.16 -4.70
CA ARG A 184 -15.03 -5.77 -4.47
C ARG A 184 -15.99 -5.46 -5.61
N ARG A 185 -16.04 -4.20 -6.06
CA ARG A 185 -16.96 -3.75 -7.11
C ARG A 185 -16.60 -4.34 -8.47
N LEU A 186 -15.32 -4.32 -8.86
CA LEU A 186 -14.82 -4.92 -10.09
C LEU A 186 -15.16 -6.41 -10.19
N TYR A 187 -14.96 -7.15 -9.10
CA TYR A 187 -15.27 -8.58 -9.07
C TYR A 187 -16.79 -8.84 -9.12
N ARG A 188 -17.57 -8.15 -8.29
CA ARG A 188 -19.02 -8.35 -8.20
C ARG A 188 -19.75 -7.98 -9.49
N ASP A 189 -19.41 -6.83 -10.08
CA ASP A 189 -20.17 -6.26 -11.20
C ASP A 189 -19.68 -6.79 -12.57
N TYR A 190 -18.40 -7.18 -12.68
CA TYR A 190 -17.76 -7.51 -13.96
C TYR A 190 -16.87 -8.76 -13.94
N SER A 191 -16.79 -9.49 -12.81
CA SER A 191 -15.90 -10.66 -12.63
C SER A 191 -14.41 -10.37 -12.87
N ILE A 192 -14.01 -9.10 -12.80
CA ILE A 192 -12.62 -8.67 -12.97
C ILE A 192 -11.87 -8.88 -11.64
N SER A 193 -10.82 -9.69 -11.69
CA SER A 193 -9.97 -9.95 -10.52
C SER A 193 -8.99 -8.81 -10.27
N SER A 194 -8.48 -8.71 -9.03
CA SER A 194 -7.50 -7.66 -8.70
C SER A 194 -6.46 -8.11 -7.68
N ILE A 195 -5.26 -7.58 -7.81
CA ILE A 195 -4.13 -7.74 -6.88
C ILE A 195 -3.98 -6.43 -6.10
N ASN A 196 -3.97 -6.50 -4.78
CA ASN A 196 -3.73 -5.34 -3.92
C ASN A 196 -2.38 -5.50 -3.23
N LEU A 197 -1.41 -4.66 -3.59
CA LEU A 197 -0.08 -4.64 -2.98
C LEU A 197 0.12 -3.47 -2.02
N SER A 198 -0.94 -2.70 -1.71
CA SER A 198 -0.82 -1.50 -0.90
C SER A 198 -0.18 -1.76 0.47
N LYS A 199 0.76 -0.89 0.84
CA LYS A 199 1.63 -1.07 2.01
C LYS A 199 1.87 0.25 2.73
N GLN A 200 1.50 0.31 4.01
CA GLN A 200 1.69 1.50 4.84
C GLN A 200 3.15 1.94 4.92
N SER A 201 3.34 3.24 5.16
CA SER A 201 4.65 3.87 5.37
C SER A 201 5.63 3.66 4.21
N THR A 202 5.13 3.43 3.00
CA THR A 202 5.93 3.34 1.78
C THR A 202 5.70 4.54 0.88
N GLY A 203 6.63 4.75 -0.04
CA GLY A 203 6.64 5.87 -0.97
C GLY A 203 7.72 5.67 -2.02
N LEU A 204 7.86 6.63 -2.94
CA LEU A 204 8.91 6.61 -3.95
C LEU A 204 10.25 7.11 -3.41
N ALA A 205 10.32 7.79 -2.26
CA ALA A 205 11.53 8.44 -1.76
C ALA A 205 12.63 7.47 -1.27
N TYR A 206 12.26 6.32 -0.69
CA TYR A 206 13.19 5.38 -0.05
C TYR A 206 13.08 3.95 -0.63
N PRO A 207 13.68 3.67 -1.80
CA PRO A 207 13.57 2.37 -2.46
C PRO A 207 14.22 1.23 -1.67
N ASN A 208 15.19 1.51 -0.79
CA ASN A 208 15.81 0.51 0.08
C ASN A 208 14.83 -0.06 1.12
N PHE A 209 13.82 0.72 1.53
CA PHE A 209 12.76 0.24 2.41
C PHE A 209 11.68 -0.50 1.60
N PHE A 210 11.25 0.11 0.49
CA PHE A 210 10.32 -0.52 -0.44
C PHE A 210 10.43 0.11 -1.83
N ASN A 211 10.74 -0.72 -2.84
CA ASN A 211 10.93 -0.26 -4.22
C ASN A 211 9.65 -0.45 -5.03
N TRP A 212 8.81 0.58 -5.13
CA TRP A 212 7.57 0.56 -5.91
C TRP A 212 7.79 0.28 -7.41
N PRO A 213 8.69 0.98 -8.12
CA PRO A 213 8.99 0.67 -9.52
C PRO A 213 9.29 -0.82 -9.75
N GLU A 214 10.25 -1.37 -9.01
CA GLU A 214 10.64 -2.78 -9.14
C GLU A 214 9.50 -3.75 -8.78
N THR A 215 8.74 -3.44 -7.73
CA THR A 215 7.61 -4.27 -7.30
C THR A 215 6.51 -4.30 -8.36
N ILE A 216 6.19 -3.15 -8.96
CA ILE A 216 5.18 -3.06 -10.03
C ILE A 216 5.68 -3.84 -11.25
N ASN A 217 6.92 -3.63 -11.70
CA ASN A 217 7.46 -4.34 -12.86
C ASN A 217 7.44 -5.87 -12.67
N LYS A 218 7.95 -6.37 -11.54
CA LYS A 218 7.93 -7.81 -11.23
C LYS A 218 6.51 -8.39 -11.19
N THR A 219 5.55 -7.62 -10.70
CA THR A 219 4.15 -8.05 -10.64
C THR A 219 3.54 -8.17 -12.04
N LEU A 220 3.82 -7.21 -12.92
CA LEU A 220 3.37 -7.20 -14.31
C LEU A 220 4.04 -8.32 -15.13
N GLU A 221 5.32 -8.60 -14.90
CA GLU A 221 6.04 -9.74 -15.50
C GLU A 221 5.37 -11.07 -15.13
N ALA A 222 5.00 -11.25 -13.86
CA ALA A 222 4.36 -12.46 -13.36
C ALA A 222 2.87 -12.58 -13.75
N ASN A 223 2.20 -11.48 -14.10
CA ASN A 223 0.75 -11.43 -14.34
C ASN A 223 0.44 -10.61 -15.61
N ARG A 224 0.60 -11.25 -16.78
CA ARG A 224 0.41 -10.62 -18.10
C ARG A 224 -1.03 -10.17 -18.41
N ASP A 225 -1.99 -10.63 -17.61
CA ASP A 225 -3.41 -10.28 -17.65
C ASP A 225 -3.73 -9.00 -16.89
N ILE A 226 -2.78 -8.40 -16.16
CA ILE A 226 -2.96 -7.05 -15.62
C ILE A 226 -3.02 -6.05 -16.78
N LYS A 227 -4.12 -5.29 -16.87
CA LYS A 227 -4.34 -4.25 -17.89
C LYS A 227 -4.55 -2.86 -17.32
N LEU A 228 -4.66 -2.75 -15.99
CA LEU A 228 -4.74 -1.48 -15.29
C LEU A 228 -3.91 -1.52 -14.02
N VAL A 229 -3.06 -0.51 -13.82
CA VAL A 229 -2.40 -0.22 -12.56
C VAL A 229 -2.97 1.08 -11.99
N VAL A 230 -3.55 1.02 -10.79
CA VAL A 230 -3.98 2.20 -10.04
C VAL A 230 -2.94 2.51 -8.98
N ILE A 231 -2.45 3.75 -8.96
CA ILE A 231 -1.38 4.19 -8.06
C ILE A 231 -1.92 5.27 -7.13
N PHE A 232 -1.70 5.14 -5.82
CA PHE A 232 -2.07 6.18 -4.85
C PHE A 232 -1.04 6.28 -3.72
N LEU A 233 -0.19 7.32 -3.81
CA LEU A 233 0.96 7.57 -2.94
C LEU A 233 1.06 9.06 -2.60
N GLY A 234 1.81 9.40 -1.55
CA GLY A 234 2.26 10.77 -1.35
C GLY A 234 2.75 11.09 0.06
N PRO A 235 1.93 10.92 1.11
CA PRO A 235 2.24 11.41 2.47
C PRO A 235 3.58 10.96 3.06
N ASN A 236 4.16 9.86 2.58
CA ASN A 236 5.44 9.31 3.05
C ASN A 236 6.67 9.75 2.24
N ASP A 237 6.50 10.58 1.21
CA ASP A 237 7.57 11.04 0.31
C ASP A 237 8.19 12.43 0.60
N PRO A 238 7.60 13.34 1.40
CA PRO A 238 8.19 14.65 1.72
C PRO A 238 9.45 14.66 2.60
N TRP A 239 10.43 13.85 2.26
CA TRP A 239 11.68 13.69 2.97
C TRP A 239 12.89 13.81 2.03
N ASP A 240 14.05 14.07 2.61
CA ASP A 240 15.29 14.10 1.86
C ASP A 240 15.61 12.69 1.31
N MET A 241 15.95 12.59 0.02
CA MET A 241 16.21 11.30 -0.62
C MET A 241 17.69 10.91 -0.53
N PRO A 242 18.02 9.65 -0.21
CA PRO A 242 19.39 9.19 -0.28
C PRO A 242 19.86 9.13 -1.73
N THR A 243 21.10 9.55 -1.98
CA THR A 243 21.76 9.29 -3.26
C THR A 243 22.28 7.85 -3.31
N LYS A 244 22.64 7.36 -4.51
CA LYS A 244 23.31 6.05 -4.68
C LYS A 244 24.65 5.95 -3.92
N HIS A 245 25.20 7.07 -3.45
CA HIS A 245 26.49 7.16 -2.76
C HIS A 245 26.30 7.68 -1.34
N GLY A 246 25.39 7.05 -0.59
CA GLY A 246 25.35 6.85 0.88
C GLY A 246 25.32 8.07 1.81
N ASN A 247 26.13 9.09 1.56
CA ASN A 247 26.43 10.15 2.52
C ASN A 247 25.83 11.50 2.14
N ILE A 248 25.29 11.64 0.93
CA ILE A 248 24.65 12.89 0.47
C ILE A 248 23.18 12.63 0.26
N TYR A 249 22.36 13.41 0.96
CA TYR A 249 20.91 13.43 0.83
C TYR A 249 20.50 14.59 -0.07
N LEU A 250 19.65 14.30 -1.05
CA LEU A 250 19.01 15.31 -1.87
C LEU A 250 17.90 15.95 -1.03
N LYS A 251 17.96 17.27 -0.83
CA LYS A 251 16.94 17.98 -0.05
C LYS A 251 15.59 17.90 -0.74
N PHE A 252 14.52 17.64 0.02
CA PHE A 252 13.16 17.63 -0.52
C PHE A 252 12.89 18.89 -1.37
N ALA A 253 12.34 18.68 -2.56
CA ALA A 253 12.05 19.73 -3.56
C ALA A 253 13.27 20.52 -4.09
N SER A 254 14.51 20.07 -3.85
CA SER A 254 15.66 20.59 -4.61
C SER A 254 15.61 20.10 -6.08
N PRO A 255 16.29 20.79 -7.01
CA PRO A 255 16.33 20.37 -8.41
C PRO A 255 16.78 18.91 -8.61
N ASP A 256 17.79 18.46 -7.87
CA ASP A 256 18.29 17.09 -7.95
C ASP A 256 17.28 16.08 -7.36
N TRP A 257 16.62 16.45 -6.26
CA TRP A 257 15.55 15.63 -5.68
C TRP A 257 14.40 15.48 -6.67
N GLU A 258 13.98 16.58 -7.30
CA GLU A 258 12.90 16.58 -8.29
C GLU A 258 13.25 15.66 -9.47
N ASN A 259 14.45 15.81 -10.02
CA ASN A 259 14.92 15.00 -11.13
C ASN A 259 14.89 13.50 -10.80
N LEU A 260 15.42 13.10 -9.64
CA LEU A 260 15.40 11.70 -9.22
C LEU A 260 13.98 11.18 -8.95
N TYR A 261 13.12 12.01 -8.35
CA TYR A 261 11.74 11.63 -8.06
C TYR A 261 10.93 11.45 -9.35
N ARG A 262 11.08 12.36 -10.32
CA ARG A 262 10.48 12.24 -11.67
C ARG A 262 10.98 11.00 -12.40
N GLN A 263 12.27 10.66 -12.30
CA GLN A 263 12.78 9.41 -12.88
C GLN A 263 12.08 8.18 -12.31
N ARG A 264 11.78 8.15 -11.00
CA ARG A 264 11.06 7.03 -10.39
C ARG A 264 9.60 6.96 -10.84
N ILE A 265 8.95 8.10 -11.06
CA ILE A 265 7.61 8.16 -11.68
C ILE A 265 7.67 7.64 -13.12
N ASP A 266 8.62 8.12 -13.92
CA ASP A 266 8.80 7.73 -15.32
C ASP A 266 9.11 6.23 -15.48
N MET A 267 9.90 5.64 -14.60
CA MET A 267 10.13 4.19 -14.56
C MET A 267 8.80 3.43 -14.44
N ILE A 268 7.93 3.81 -13.51
CA ILE A 268 6.62 3.16 -13.35
C ILE A 268 5.76 3.33 -14.60
N LEU A 269 5.72 4.54 -15.16
CA LEU A 269 4.93 4.84 -16.36
C LEU A 269 5.40 4.03 -17.57
N THR A 270 6.71 3.99 -17.81
CA THR A 270 7.32 3.33 -18.97
C THR A 270 7.28 1.80 -18.84
N GLU A 271 7.60 1.24 -17.68
CA GLU A 271 7.53 -0.20 -17.41
C GLU A 271 6.08 -0.70 -17.57
N THR A 272 5.11 -0.03 -16.96
CA THR A 272 3.69 -0.42 -17.07
C THR A 272 3.20 -0.41 -18.51
N ARG A 273 3.56 0.64 -19.27
CA ARG A 273 3.26 0.72 -20.70
C ARG A 273 3.88 -0.41 -21.49
N SER A 274 5.13 -0.78 -21.19
CA SER A 274 5.83 -1.86 -21.89
C SER A 274 5.14 -3.22 -21.71
N HIS A 275 4.38 -3.40 -20.62
CA HIS A 275 3.55 -4.58 -20.37
C HIS A 275 2.12 -4.46 -20.96
N GLY A 276 1.82 -3.37 -21.65
CA GLY A 276 0.51 -3.13 -22.26
C GLY A 276 -0.60 -2.93 -21.23
N ALA A 277 -0.28 -2.31 -20.09
CA ALA A 277 -1.25 -1.89 -19.08
C ALA A 277 -1.36 -0.36 -19.04
N ASP A 278 -2.56 0.13 -18.71
CA ASP A 278 -2.84 1.55 -18.51
C ASP A 278 -2.62 1.96 -17.05
N ILE A 279 -2.44 3.26 -16.81
CA ILE A 279 -2.30 3.82 -15.45
C ILE A 279 -3.40 4.81 -15.13
N ILE A 280 -3.96 4.66 -13.92
CA ILE A 280 -4.66 5.73 -13.22
C ILE A 280 -3.82 6.13 -12.01
N TRP A 281 -3.27 7.35 -12.03
CA TRP A 281 -2.49 7.89 -10.93
C TRP A 281 -3.33 8.87 -10.11
N VAL A 282 -3.53 8.56 -8.83
CA VAL A 282 -4.37 9.33 -7.92
C VAL A 282 -3.51 10.31 -7.12
N GLY A 283 -3.80 11.60 -7.25
CA GLY A 283 -3.16 12.68 -6.50
C GLY A 283 -3.82 12.88 -5.12
N PRO A 284 -3.05 12.87 -4.02
CA PRO A 284 -3.58 13.02 -2.67
C PRO A 284 -4.20 14.40 -2.45
N PRO A 285 -5.27 14.52 -1.63
CA PRO A 285 -5.88 15.81 -1.38
C PRO A 285 -5.00 16.71 -0.49
N ASN A 286 -5.51 17.90 -0.21
CA ASN A 286 -4.94 18.78 0.81
C ASN A 286 -4.96 18.11 2.20
N MET A 287 -3.96 18.46 3.01
CA MET A 287 -3.74 17.89 4.33
C MET A 287 -3.98 18.95 5.41
N ARG A 288 -4.38 18.52 6.61
CA ARG A 288 -4.66 19.47 7.72
C ARG A 288 -3.41 20.26 8.11
N GLN A 289 -2.27 19.58 8.18
CA GLN A 289 -1.01 20.23 8.49
C GLN A 289 -0.53 21.00 7.25
N LYS A 290 -0.42 22.32 7.37
CA LYS A 290 -0.03 23.21 6.26
C LYS A 290 1.26 22.76 5.57
N LYS A 291 2.31 22.46 6.34
CA LYS A 291 3.60 22.00 5.81
C LYS A 291 3.44 20.75 4.93
N LEU A 292 2.72 19.74 5.44
CA LEU A 292 2.46 18.52 4.68
C LEU A 292 1.59 18.81 3.45
N SER A 293 0.59 19.69 3.57
CA SER A 293 -0.28 20.07 2.46
C SER A 293 0.50 20.73 1.32
N THR A 294 1.42 21.65 1.64
CA THR A 294 2.34 22.27 0.66
C THR A 294 3.25 21.23 0.02
N SER A 295 3.78 20.27 0.80
CA SER A 295 4.54 19.16 0.22
C SER A 295 3.70 18.30 -0.72
N MET A 296 2.44 18.02 -0.39
CA MET A 296 1.53 17.28 -1.28
C MET A 296 1.18 18.08 -2.53
N GLU A 297 1.08 19.42 -2.44
CA GLU A 297 0.88 20.30 -3.59
C GLU A 297 2.03 20.16 -4.59
N TYR A 298 3.26 20.22 -4.08
CA TYR A 298 4.44 19.99 -4.87
C TYR A 298 4.44 18.60 -5.53
N LEU A 299 4.24 17.51 -4.76
CA LEU A 299 4.20 16.15 -5.31
C LEU A 299 3.10 15.95 -6.36
N ARG A 300 1.89 16.46 -6.11
CA ARG A 300 0.77 16.44 -7.07
C ARG A 300 1.16 17.09 -8.40
N SER A 301 1.90 18.20 -8.36
CA SER A 301 2.37 18.88 -9.57
C SER A 301 3.28 17.99 -10.41
N LEU A 302 4.17 17.22 -9.76
CA LEU A 302 5.06 16.26 -10.43
C LEU A 302 4.25 15.10 -11.02
N TYR A 303 3.35 14.51 -10.22
CA TYR A 303 2.47 13.43 -10.69
C TYR A 303 1.66 13.85 -11.91
N ARG A 304 0.94 14.98 -11.81
CA ARG A 304 0.10 15.48 -12.89
C ARG A 304 0.91 15.74 -14.16
N SER A 305 2.09 16.36 -14.02
CA SER A 305 3.01 16.63 -15.13
C SER A 305 3.42 15.35 -15.86
N GLU A 306 4.02 14.39 -15.15
CA GLU A 306 4.57 13.18 -15.79
C GLU A 306 3.47 12.26 -16.32
N VAL A 307 2.38 12.08 -15.57
CA VAL A 307 1.25 11.23 -15.97
C VAL A 307 0.57 11.79 -17.23
N THR A 308 0.33 13.11 -17.28
CA THR A 308 -0.28 13.76 -18.46
C THR A 308 0.67 13.73 -19.66
N LYS A 309 1.97 13.96 -19.44
CA LYS A 309 3.00 13.86 -20.49
C LYS A 309 3.09 12.44 -21.06
N ALA A 310 2.93 11.43 -20.22
CA ALA A 310 2.83 10.04 -20.68
C ALA A 310 1.49 9.78 -21.40
N GLY A 311 0.46 10.59 -21.22
CA GLY A 311 -0.88 10.35 -21.79
C GLY A 311 -1.71 9.36 -20.97
N GLU A 312 -1.32 9.10 -19.73
CA GLU A 312 -2.08 8.30 -18.76
C GLU A 312 -3.06 9.19 -17.98
N ILE A 313 -3.88 8.59 -17.13
CA ILE A 313 -4.97 9.29 -16.44
C ILE A 313 -4.49 9.77 -15.06
N TYR A 314 -4.56 11.08 -14.82
CA TYR A 314 -4.37 11.66 -13.49
C TYR A 314 -5.71 12.01 -12.84
N VAL A 315 -5.91 11.57 -11.60
CA VAL A 315 -7.13 11.84 -10.81
C VAL A 315 -6.79 12.71 -9.61
N SER A 316 -7.40 13.89 -9.51
CA SER A 316 -7.24 14.80 -8.37
C SER A 316 -8.28 14.49 -7.29
N VAL A 317 -7.87 14.05 -6.11
CA VAL A 317 -8.80 13.89 -4.98
C VAL A 317 -9.33 15.23 -4.49
N ASN A 318 -8.58 16.32 -4.67
CA ASN A 318 -9.09 17.68 -4.40
C ASN A 318 -10.32 17.99 -5.26
N ASP A 319 -10.36 17.56 -6.53
CA ASP A 319 -11.50 17.82 -7.42
C ASP A 319 -12.72 17.01 -6.96
N ILE A 320 -12.50 15.75 -6.55
CA ILE A 320 -13.55 14.87 -5.99
C ILE A 320 -14.11 15.46 -4.69
N PHE A 321 -13.24 15.98 -3.83
CA PHE A 321 -13.61 16.54 -2.53
C PHE A 321 -14.04 18.01 -2.61
N LYS A 322 -13.92 18.62 -3.81
CA LYS A 322 -14.15 20.05 -4.07
C LYS A 322 -13.30 20.96 -3.17
N TYR A 323 -12.05 20.55 -2.90
CA TYR A 323 -11.10 21.42 -2.21
C TYR A 323 -10.51 22.42 -3.18
N HIS A 324 -10.31 23.64 -2.71
CA HIS A 324 -9.75 24.74 -3.48
C HIS A 324 -8.41 25.17 -2.87
N ALA A 325 -7.47 25.57 -3.74
CA ALA A 325 -6.13 25.99 -3.33
C ALA A 325 -5.51 25.00 -2.33
N ASN A 326 -5.09 25.49 -1.15
CA ASN A 326 -4.50 24.70 -0.07
C ASN A 326 -5.48 24.46 1.10
N ASP A 327 -6.77 24.66 0.88
CA ASP A 327 -7.78 24.53 1.93
C ASP A 327 -8.05 23.07 2.28
N TYR A 328 -8.12 22.80 3.57
CA TYR A 328 -8.45 21.50 4.15
C TYR A 328 -9.81 21.59 4.85
N SER A 329 -10.63 20.55 4.69
CA SER A 329 -11.84 20.32 5.49
C SER A 329 -11.94 18.85 5.84
N ASP A 330 -12.60 18.49 6.96
CA ASP A 330 -12.99 17.08 7.18
C ASP A 330 -14.18 16.68 6.28
N TYR A 331 -14.87 17.67 5.69
CA TYR A 331 -16.08 17.55 4.91
C TYR A 331 -15.83 17.86 3.43
N ILE A 332 -16.84 17.66 2.59
CA ILE A 332 -16.86 18.14 1.21
C ILE A 332 -16.71 19.68 1.15
N GLY A 333 -15.89 20.18 0.23
CA GLY A 333 -15.52 21.59 0.10
C GLY A 333 -16.51 22.46 -0.66
N ASP A 334 -17.80 22.08 -0.72
CA ASP A 334 -18.85 22.90 -1.37
C ASP A 334 -19.57 23.87 -0.42
N ASN A 335 -18.94 24.21 0.70
CA ASN A 335 -19.49 25.05 1.77
C ASN A 335 -20.76 24.49 2.45
N SER A 336 -21.23 23.29 2.09
CA SER A 336 -22.40 22.68 2.73
C SER A 336 -22.07 22.01 4.07
N ASN A 337 -20.82 21.53 4.23
CA ASN A 337 -20.36 20.70 5.35
C ASN A 337 -21.26 19.47 5.63
N LYS A 338 -22.02 18.99 4.64
CA LYS A 338 -23.00 17.91 4.84
C LYS A 338 -22.41 16.50 4.83
N ILE A 339 -21.27 16.31 4.17
CA ILE A 339 -20.67 14.99 3.93
C ILE A 339 -19.26 14.97 4.48
N LYS A 340 -19.01 14.17 5.53
CA LYS A 340 -17.66 13.96 6.08
C LYS A 340 -16.87 13.01 5.17
N LEU A 341 -15.75 13.46 4.61
CA LEU A 341 -14.90 12.71 3.67
C LEU A 341 -13.55 12.29 4.27
N ARG A 342 -13.15 12.88 5.42
CA ARG A 342 -11.89 12.58 6.12
C ARG A 342 -12.14 11.83 7.43
N SER A 343 -11.18 11.02 7.88
CA SER A 343 -11.25 10.29 9.16
C SER A 343 -11.21 11.23 10.37
N GLY A 344 -10.59 12.40 10.20
CA GLY A 344 -10.38 13.40 11.25
C GLY A 344 -8.95 13.44 11.79
N ASP A 345 -8.02 12.66 11.25
CA ASP A 345 -6.57 12.75 11.57
C ASP A 345 -5.83 13.78 10.70
N GLY A 346 -6.46 14.28 9.64
CA GLY A 346 -5.86 15.22 8.70
C GLY A 346 -5.25 14.61 7.43
N ILE A 347 -5.21 13.27 7.33
CA ILE A 347 -4.50 12.50 6.29
C ILE A 347 -5.41 11.45 5.63
N HIS A 348 -6.19 10.68 6.40
CA HIS A 348 -6.97 9.56 5.89
C HIS A 348 -8.45 9.91 5.65
N PHE A 349 -9.16 8.94 5.09
CA PHE A 349 -10.52 9.08 4.59
C PHE A 349 -11.55 8.46 5.53
N SER A 350 -12.74 9.07 5.60
CA SER A 350 -13.92 8.36 6.11
C SER A 350 -14.34 7.28 5.12
N LEU A 351 -15.25 6.38 5.51
CA LEU A 351 -15.85 5.41 4.57
C LEU A 351 -16.46 6.11 3.34
N LYS A 352 -17.14 7.24 3.53
CA LYS A 352 -17.71 8.03 2.43
C LYS A 352 -16.65 8.65 1.53
N GLY A 353 -15.52 9.08 2.08
CA GLY A 353 -14.37 9.55 1.30
C GLY A 353 -13.75 8.43 0.45
N GLN A 354 -13.56 7.26 1.04
CA GLN A 354 -13.04 6.08 0.32
C GLN A 354 -13.97 5.69 -0.84
N GLN A 355 -15.28 5.67 -0.60
CA GLN A 355 -16.30 5.41 -1.61
C GLN A 355 -16.28 6.45 -2.73
N ALA A 356 -16.26 7.75 -2.40
CA ALA A 356 -16.24 8.81 -3.39
C ALA A 356 -15.02 8.73 -4.34
N ILE A 357 -13.84 8.44 -3.79
CA ILE A 357 -12.63 8.24 -4.60
C ILE A 357 -12.76 6.98 -5.47
N SER A 358 -13.22 5.89 -4.88
CA SER A 358 -13.41 4.62 -5.59
C SER A 358 -14.42 4.74 -6.74
N ASP A 359 -15.54 5.44 -6.51
CA ASP A 359 -16.58 5.65 -7.52
C ASP A 359 -16.07 6.50 -8.69
N ASN A 360 -15.27 7.53 -8.40
CA ASN A 360 -14.64 8.34 -9.44
C ASN A 360 -13.67 7.50 -10.28
N ILE A 361 -12.77 6.73 -9.65
CA ILE A 361 -11.82 5.86 -10.38
C ILE A 361 -12.59 4.83 -11.21
N PHE A 362 -13.63 4.22 -10.65
CA PHE A 362 -14.46 3.25 -11.35
C PHE A 362 -15.16 3.84 -12.58
N SER A 363 -15.60 5.10 -12.53
CA SER A 363 -16.25 5.76 -13.67
C SER A 363 -15.34 5.99 -14.88
N LEU A 364 -14.02 5.89 -14.69
CA LEU A 364 -13.02 6.01 -15.75
C LEU A 364 -12.76 4.68 -16.46
N ILE A 365 -13.38 3.59 -15.99
CA ILE A 365 -13.22 2.25 -16.55
C ILE A 365 -14.41 1.93 -17.43
N LYS A 366 -14.13 1.63 -18.70
CA LYS A 366 -15.08 1.10 -19.68
C LYS A 366 -14.93 -0.41 -19.76
N PHE A 367 -16.05 -1.12 -19.76
CA PHE A 367 -16.05 -2.58 -19.75
C PHE A 367 -16.49 -3.12 -21.11
N ILE A 368 -15.70 -4.01 -21.69
CA ILE A 368 -16.10 -4.78 -22.87
C ILE A 368 -16.94 -5.95 -22.36
N GLN A 369 -18.24 -5.94 -22.65
CA GLN A 369 -19.08 -7.12 -22.46
C GLN A 369 -18.86 -8.06 -23.64
N GLU A 370 -18.39 -9.29 -23.39
CA GLU A 370 -18.45 -10.31 -24.44
C GLU A 370 -19.93 -10.60 -24.77
N PRO A 371 -20.29 -10.71 -26.06
CA PRO A 371 -21.66 -11.01 -26.44
C PRO A 371 -22.08 -12.33 -25.79
N ALA A 372 -23.20 -12.31 -25.08
CA ALA A 372 -23.79 -13.51 -24.50
C ALA A 372 -23.89 -14.58 -25.60
N LYS A 373 -23.29 -15.76 -25.36
CA LYS A 373 -23.54 -16.92 -26.21
C LYS A 373 -25.05 -17.15 -26.22
N GLN A 374 -25.69 -16.86 -27.35
CA GLN A 374 -27.07 -17.26 -27.58
C GLN A 374 -27.09 -18.79 -27.45
N ASN A 375 -27.61 -19.29 -26.34
CA ASN A 375 -27.93 -20.70 -26.22
C ASN A 375 -28.97 -21.00 -27.29
N GLY A 376 -28.55 -21.69 -28.34
CA GLY A 376 -29.43 -22.16 -29.39
C GLY A 376 -30.52 -23.02 -28.77
N THR A 377 -31.73 -22.47 -28.74
CA THR A 377 -32.95 -23.23 -28.48
C THR A 377 -33.06 -24.28 -29.57
N LYS A 378 -32.67 -25.53 -29.27
CA LYS A 378 -33.11 -26.68 -30.07
C LYS A 378 -34.63 -26.76 -29.89
N GLN A 379 -35.36 -26.28 -30.88
CA GLN A 379 -36.75 -26.68 -31.10
C GLN A 379 -36.72 -28.19 -31.34
N ASN A 380 -37.23 -28.95 -30.37
CA ASN A 380 -37.71 -30.30 -30.61
C ASN A 380 -39.03 -30.15 -31.37
N GLU A 381 -39.00 -30.30 -32.69
CA GLU A 381 -40.19 -30.63 -33.46
C GLU A 381 -40.46 -32.12 -33.31
N ASN A 382 -41.68 -32.43 -32.83
CA ASN A 382 -42.29 -33.74 -32.90
C ASN A 382 -42.51 -34.13 -34.37
N SER A 383 -42.14 -35.35 -34.74
CA SER A 383 -42.87 -36.18 -35.72
C SER A 383 -42.61 -37.64 -35.44
#